data_AF-A0A346A1C9-F1
#
_entry.id   AF-A0A346A1C9-F1
#
_cell.length_a   1.000
_cell.length_b   1.000
_cell.length_c   1.000
_cell.angle_alpha   90.00
_cell.angle_beta   90.00
_cell.angle_gamma   90.00
#
_symmetry.space_group_name_H-M   'P 1'
#
loop_
_entity.id
_entity.type
_entity.pdbx_description
1 polymer ?
#
loop_
_entity_poly.entity_id
_entity_poly.type
_entity_poly.pdbx_seq_one_letter_code
_entity_poly.pdbx_strand_id
1 'polypeptide(L)' 'MAADFDGEFLQALGKATIARWSELSQEAQQLLFEGAVQTKDDGFREALAVYLHDRHPRTAH' A
#
# COMPACT_ATOMS: atom_id res chain seq x y z
N MET A 1 17.78 20.89 -4.22
CA MET A 1 16.75 20.79 -5.27
C MET A 1 16.28 19.35 -5.54
N ALA A 2 16.71 18.33 -4.77
CA ALA A 2 16.24 16.95 -4.92
C ALA A 2 15.08 16.58 -3.95
N ALA A 3 14.97 17.26 -2.81
CA ALA A 3 13.99 16.95 -1.77
C ALA A 3 12.53 17.29 -2.12
N ASP A 4 12.27 18.02 -3.21
CA ASP A 4 10.92 18.50 -3.57
C ASP A 4 10.14 17.44 -4.38
N PHE A 5 10.84 16.64 -5.19
CA PHE A 5 10.20 15.60 -6.00
C PHE A 5 9.99 14.29 -5.27
N ASP A 6 10.78 13.99 -4.23
CA ASP A 6 10.64 12.73 -3.48
C ASP A 6 9.23 12.60 -2.89
N GLY A 7 8.67 13.68 -2.33
CA GLY A 7 7.31 13.70 -1.82
C GLY A 7 6.25 13.50 -2.91
N GLU A 8 6.42 14.15 -4.06
CA GLU A 8 5.50 14.02 -5.19
C GLU A 8 5.53 12.62 -5.81
N PHE A 9 6.72 12.03 -5.97
CA PHE A 9 6.89 10.68 -6.48
C PHE A 9 6.35 9.64 -5.51
N LEU A 10 6.63 9.76 -4.21
CA LEU A 10 6.06 8.88 -3.19
C LEU A 10 4.54 8.93 -3.18
N GLN A 11 3.95 10.13 -3.30
CA GLN A 11 2.51 10.30 -3.35
C GLN A 11 1.92 9.71 -4.63
N ALA A 12 2.51 9.97 -5.80
CA ALA A 12 2.03 9.48 -7.08
C ALA A 12 2.08 7.93 -7.14
N LEU A 13 3.20 7.34 -6.72
CA LEU A 13 3.37 5.89 -6.66
C LEU A 13 2.42 5.27 -5.64
N GLY A 14 2.27 5.83 -4.44
CA GLY A 14 1.33 5.34 -3.43
C GLY A 14 -0.12 5.34 -3.92
N LYS A 15 -0.56 6.43 -4.58
CA LYS A 15 -1.90 6.53 -5.18
C LYS A 15 -2.11 5.46 -6.27
N ALA A 16 -1.14 5.28 -7.17
CA ALA A 16 -1.22 4.29 -8.24
C ALA A 16 -1.29 2.86 -7.68
N THR A 17 -0.48 2.55 -6.66
CA THR A 17 -0.49 1.25 -5.97
C THR A 17 -1.84 0.95 -5.35
N ILE A 18 -2.43 1.91 -4.62
CA ILE A 18 -3.75 1.75 -4.00
C ILE A 18 -4.83 1.56 -5.07
N ALA A 19 -4.78 2.31 -6.17
CA ALA A 19 -5.76 2.21 -7.24
C ALA A 19 -5.74 0.85 -7.95
N ARG A 20 -4.54 0.26 -8.11
CA ARG A 20 -4.34 -1.01 -8.82
C ARG A 20 -4.21 -2.22 -7.91
N TRP A 21 -4.42 -2.07 -6.60
CA TRP A 21 -4.11 -3.09 -5.61
C TRP A 21 -4.70 -4.48 -5.94
N SER A 22 -5.98 -4.54 -6.31
CA SER A 22 -6.66 -5.79 -6.70
C SER A 22 -6.16 -6.42 -8.00
N GLU A 23 -5.39 -5.68 -8.80
CA GLU A 23 -4.79 -6.15 -10.05
C GLU A 23 -3.35 -6.66 -9.85
N LEU A 24 -2.75 -6.39 -8.68
CA LEU A 24 -1.42 -6.87 -8.33
C LEU A 24 -1.45 -8.36 -7.99
N SER A 25 -0.34 -9.06 -8.25
CA SER A 25 -0.17 -10.44 -7.75
C SER A 25 -0.17 -10.46 -6.22
N GLN A 26 -0.54 -11.60 -5.64
CA GLN A 26 -0.52 -11.78 -4.18
C GLN A 26 0.86 -11.53 -3.59
N GLU A 27 1.94 -11.94 -4.28
CA GLU A 27 3.31 -11.67 -3.88
C GLU A 27 3.63 -10.17 -3.84
N ALA A 28 3.21 -9.42 -4.87
CA ALA A 28 3.41 -7.97 -4.90
C ALA A 28 2.61 -7.26 -3.80
N GLN A 29 1.37 -7.67 -3.55
CA GLN A 29 0.57 -7.18 -2.44
C GLN A 29 1.28 -7.42 -1.10
N GLN A 30 1.78 -8.64 -0.86
CA GLN A 30 2.49 -8.98 0.38
C GLN A 30 3.76 -8.14 0.57
N LEU A 31 4.59 -8.00 -0.46
CA LEU A 31 5.83 -7.21 -0.39
C LEU A 31 5.54 -5.73 -0.07
N LEU A 32 4.56 -5.14 -0.74
CA LEU A 32 4.17 -3.74 -0.52
C LEU A 32 3.55 -3.54 0.86
N PHE A 33 2.73 -4.49 1.32
CA PHE A 33 2.10 -4.45 2.63
C PHE A 33 3.15 -4.53 3.74
N GLU A 34 4.02 -5.55 3.72
CA GLU A 34 5.07 -5.72 4.73
C GLU A 34 6.02 -4.50 4.73
N GLY A 35 6.43 -4.01 3.55
CA GLY A 35 7.26 -2.81 3.44
C GLY A 35 6.60 -1.55 4.02
N ALA A 36 5.27 -1.40 3.88
CA ALA A 36 4.55 -0.27 4.44
C ALA A 36 4.42 -0.32 5.97
N VAL A 37 4.26 -1.52 6.54
CA VAL A 37 4.06 -1.71 7.99
C VAL A 37 5.36 -1.85 8.77
N GLN A 38 6.47 -2.23 8.13
CA GLN A 38 7.77 -2.47 8.79
C GLN A 38 8.34 -1.23 9.52
N THR A 39 7.84 -0.04 9.18
CA THR A 39 8.28 1.25 9.76
C THR A 39 7.30 1.84 10.76
N LYS A 40 6.22 1.11 11.08
CA LYS A 40 5.06 1.62 11.82
C LYS A 40 4.72 0.73 13.02
N ASP A 41 3.92 1.27 13.92
CA ASP A 41 3.40 0.60 15.10
C ASP A 41 2.37 -0.48 14.74
N ASP A 42 2.13 -1.42 15.65
CA ASP A 42 1.25 -2.57 15.44
C ASP A 42 -0.19 -2.17 15.02
N GLY A 43 -0.68 -1.01 15.46
CA GLY A 43 -2.00 -0.49 15.08
C GLY A 43 -2.10 -0.07 13.61
N PHE A 44 -0.99 0.32 12.99
CA PHE A 44 -0.97 0.70 11.58
C PHE A 44 -1.18 -0.50 10.66
N ARG A 45 -0.67 -1.67 11.03
CA ARG A 45 -0.82 -2.90 10.23
C ARG A 45 -2.29 -3.28 10.07
N GLU A 46 -3.02 -3.31 11.18
CA GLU A 46 -4.45 -3.65 11.18
C GLU A 46 -5.26 -2.61 10.41
N ALA A 47 -5.00 -1.32 10.64
CA ALA A 47 -5.66 -0.24 9.93
C ALA A 47 -5.43 -0.30 8.40
N LEU A 48 -4.20 -0.61 7.96
CA LEU A 48 -3.88 -0.74 6.55
C LEU A 48 -4.56 -1.96 5.91
N ALA A 49 -4.63 -3.09 6.63
CA ALA A 49 -5.33 -4.28 6.14
C ALA A 49 -6.82 -3.98 5.91
N VAL A 50 -7.50 -3.35 6.88
CA VAL A 50 -8.90 -2.93 6.75
C VAL A 50 -9.08 -1.98 5.58
N TYR A 51 -8.23 -0.95 5.46
CA TYR A 51 -8.29 0.03 4.37
C TYR A 51 -8.21 -0.63 2.98
N LEU A 52 -7.31 -1.59 2.80
CA LEU A 52 -7.12 -2.29 1.53
C LEU A 52 -8.28 -3.26 1.25
N HIS A 53 -8.79 -3.95 2.27
CA HIS A 53 -9.94 -4.86 2.14
C HIS A 53 -11.23 -4.12 1.77
N ASP A 54 -11.54 -3.00 2.43
CA ASP A 54 -12.74 -2.20 2.16
C ASP A 54 -12.77 -1.66 0.72
N ARG A 55 -11.59 -1.39 0.16
CA ARG A 55 -11.44 -0.79 -1.17
C ARG A 55 -11.31 -1.83 -2.29
N HIS A 56 -10.95 -3.07 -1.95
CA HIS A 56 -10.70 -4.15 -2.90
C HIS A 56 -11.27 -5.49 -2.40
N PRO A 57 -12.60 -5.69 -2.45
CA PRO A 57 -13.28 -6.86 -1.90
C PRO A 57 -13.03 -8.20 -2.65
N ARG A 58 -11.89 -8.36 -3.33
CA ARG A 58 -11.50 -9.61 -4.03
C ARG A 58 -10.10 -10.13 -3.65
N THR A 59 -9.85 -10.29 -2.36
CA THR A 59 -8.78 -11.20 -1.89
C THR A 59 -9.33 -12.43 -1.15
N ALA A 60 -10.62 -12.72 -1.29
CA ALA A 60 -11.21 -13.99 -0.88
C ALA A 60 -11.30 -14.97 -2.07
N HIS A 61 -10.20 -15.63 -2.41
CA HIS A 61 -10.20 -16.98 -2.99
C HIS A 61 -8.86 -17.66 -2.76
#